data_AF-A0A5J4QEK8-F1
#
_entry.id   AF-A0A5J4QEK8-F1
#
_cell.length_a   1.000
_cell.length_b   1.000
_cell.length_c   1.000
_cell.angle_alpha   90.00
_cell.angle_beta   90.00
_cell.angle_gamma   90.00
#
_symmetry.space_group_name_H-M   'P 1'
#
loop_
_entity.id
_entity.type
_entity.pdbx_description
1 polymer ?
#
loop_
_entity_poly.entity_id
_entity_poly.type
_entity_poly.pdbx_seq_one_letter_code
_entity_poly.pdbx_strand_id
1 'polypeptide(L)'
;GKNTQSEIDSIIEKNTGAYLVNLEKEYSLIVKNKPMFSRPESRKARWTINDNYLRFWFRFIYPNQSFIEMGKQELLREYIAKNYETYSGLILEKYFREKIAESERVTSIGSYWDNKGKNEIDLIALNDLDKTATIAEIKRNSKRIDMNLLAVKAGSIKKELGKYKIGLKGLSMNDM
;
A
#
# COMPACT_ATOMS: atom_id res chain seq x y z
N GLY A 1 -3.52 -7.84 -7.24
CA GLY A 1 -2.57 -8.97 -7.36
C GLY A 1 -2.78 -9.92 -6.20
N LYS A 2 -2.34 -11.17 -6.32
CA LYS A 2 -2.34 -12.16 -5.22
C LYS A 2 -1.22 -11.81 -4.24
N ASN A 3 -1.58 -11.43 -3.01
CA ASN A 3 -0.64 -10.83 -2.07
C ASN A 3 -0.69 -11.43 -0.66
N THR A 4 -1.67 -12.30 -0.38
CA THR A 4 -1.64 -13.13 0.83
C THR A 4 -0.81 -14.38 0.58
N GLN A 5 -0.18 -14.93 1.62
CA GLN A 5 0.60 -16.16 1.47
C GLN A 5 -0.25 -17.31 0.91
N SER A 6 -1.50 -17.46 1.36
CA SER A 6 -2.41 -18.50 0.85
C SER A 6 -2.68 -18.38 -0.65
N GLU A 7 -2.80 -17.15 -1.16
CA GLU A 7 -2.99 -16.94 -2.60
C GLU A 7 -1.70 -17.21 -3.40
N ILE A 8 -0.55 -16.88 -2.83
CA ILE A 8 0.77 -17.16 -3.45
C ILE A 8 1.01 -18.67 -3.45
N ASP A 9 0.79 -19.35 -2.33
CA ASP A 9 0.90 -20.80 -2.18
C ASP A 9 0.03 -21.53 -3.21
N SER A 10 -1.19 -21.01 -3.46
CA SER A 10 -2.10 -21.58 -4.46
C SER A 10 -1.62 -21.42 -5.90
N ILE A 11 -0.84 -20.39 -6.22
CA ILE A 11 -0.28 -20.20 -7.58
C ILE A 11 1.00 -21.03 -7.76
N ILE A 12 1.85 -21.05 -6.74
CA ILE A 12 3.14 -21.74 -6.79
C ILE A 12 2.99 -23.24 -6.48
N GLU A 13 1.81 -23.66 -6.02
CA GLU A 13 1.47 -25.04 -5.63
C GLU A 13 2.41 -25.61 -4.55
N LYS A 14 2.91 -24.74 -3.66
CA LYS A 14 3.77 -25.12 -2.53
C LYS A 14 3.66 -24.13 -1.39
N ASN A 15 4.08 -24.54 -0.19
CA ASN A 15 4.21 -23.62 0.93
C ASN A 15 5.37 -22.62 0.68
N THR A 16 5.04 -21.33 0.62
CA THR A 16 6.01 -20.26 0.34
C THR A 16 6.52 -19.55 1.60
N GLY A 17 6.11 -19.98 2.80
CA GLY A 17 6.37 -19.27 4.05
C GLY A 17 7.85 -18.99 4.32
N ALA A 18 8.71 -20.01 4.27
CA ALA A 18 10.14 -19.85 4.48
C ALA A 18 10.79 -18.95 3.40
N TYR A 19 10.35 -19.07 2.14
CA TYR A 19 10.86 -18.27 1.03
C TYR A 19 10.50 -16.79 1.19
N LEU A 20 9.26 -16.49 1.56
CA LEU A 20 8.80 -15.11 1.78
C LEU A 20 9.53 -14.48 2.99
N VAL A 21 9.74 -15.25 4.06
CA VAL A 21 10.52 -14.78 5.22
C VAL A 21 11.97 -14.47 4.81
N ASN A 22 12.61 -15.31 4.00
CA ASN A 22 13.97 -15.03 3.52
C ASN A 22 14.02 -13.80 2.61
N LEU A 23 13.07 -13.66 1.67
CA LEU A 23 12.98 -12.48 0.80
C LEU A 23 12.77 -11.17 1.58
N GLU A 24 12.07 -11.23 2.71
CA GLU A 24 11.87 -10.10 3.61
C GLU A 24 13.10 -9.80 4.47
N LYS A 25 13.57 -10.79 5.24
CA LYS A 25 14.56 -10.56 6.30
C LYS A 25 15.99 -10.51 5.78
N GLU A 26 16.35 -11.39 4.85
CA GLU A 26 17.72 -11.52 4.37
C GLU A 26 17.99 -10.58 3.19
N TYR A 27 17.01 -10.46 2.28
CA TYR A 27 17.21 -9.70 1.05
C TYR A 27 16.50 -8.34 1.02
N SER A 28 15.61 -8.05 1.98
CA SER A 28 14.83 -6.79 2.03
C SER A 28 14.06 -6.45 0.74
N LEU A 29 13.75 -7.46 -0.08
CA LEU A 29 13.12 -7.27 -1.40
C LEU A 29 11.61 -7.11 -1.28
N ILE A 30 11.02 -7.74 -0.27
CA ILE A 30 9.59 -7.67 0.03
C ILE A 30 9.38 -7.24 1.49
N VAL A 31 8.19 -6.76 1.78
CA VAL A 31 7.75 -6.42 3.14
C VAL A 31 6.41 -7.07 3.43
N LYS A 32 6.23 -7.51 4.68
CA LYS A 32 4.98 -8.03 5.22
C LYS A 32 4.16 -6.90 5.85
N ASN A 33 3.22 -6.35 5.09
CA ASN A 33 2.29 -5.35 5.62
C ASN A 33 1.16 -6.03 6.39
N LYS A 34 0.81 -5.48 7.55
CA LYS A 34 -0.36 -5.90 8.33
C LYS A 34 -1.35 -4.74 8.45
N PRO A 35 -2.65 -5.01 8.59
CA PRO A 35 -3.59 -3.94 8.93
C PRO A 35 -3.16 -3.28 10.24
N MET A 36 -3.32 -1.96 10.31
CA MET A 36 -3.24 -1.20 11.56
C MET A 36 -4.13 -1.87 12.63
N PHE A 37 -3.67 -1.86 13.89
CA PHE A 37 -4.34 -2.48 15.04
C PHE A 37 -4.42 -4.02 15.02
N SER A 38 -3.86 -4.69 14.01
CA SER A 38 -3.84 -6.14 14.00
C SER A 38 -2.85 -6.71 15.03
N ARG A 39 -3.21 -7.87 15.61
CA ARG A 39 -2.34 -8.60 16.53
C ARG A 39 -1.06 -9.07 15.82
N PRO A 40 0.06 -9.25 16.55
CA PRO A 40 1.31 -9.75 15.96
C PRO A 40 1.14 -11.05 15.16
N GLU A 41 0.26 -11.95 15.59
CA GLU A 41 -0.01 -13.26 15.00
C GLU A 41 -1.00 -13.21 13.81
N SER A 42 -1.43 -12.01 13.41
CA SER A 42 -2.41 -11.84 12.34
C SER A 42 -1.93 -12.48 11.03
N ARG A 43 -2.71 -13.46 10.55
CA ARG A 43 -2.53 -14.09 9.22
C ARG A 43 -3.02 -13.20 8.06
N LYS A 44 -3.54 -12.00 8.35
CA LYS A 44 -4.09 -11.06 7.36
C LYS A 44 -3.03 -10.21 6.66
N ALA A 45 -1.78 -10.62 6.78
CA ALA A 45 -0.67 -9.89 6.20
C ALA A 45 -0.68 -10.00 4.68
N ARG A 46 -0.33 -8.90 4.02
CA ARG A 46 -0.16 -8.80 2.57
C ARG A 46 1.32 -8.55 2.29
N TRP A 47 1.90 -9.37 1.43
CA TRP A 47 3.27 -9.23 0.95
C TRP A 47 3.33 -8.24 -0.21
N THR A 48 4.32 -7.37 -0.19
CA THR A 48 4.54 -6.41 -1.28
C THR A 48 6.02 -6.25 -1.58
N ILE A 49 6.39 -6.07 -2.85
CA ILE A 49 7.75 -5.70 -3.25
C ILE A 49 8.09 -4.33 -2.66
N ASN A 50 9.13 -4.24 -1.84
CA ASN A 50 9.48 -3.00 -1.14
C ASN A 50 10.16 -2.00 -2.08
N ASP A 51 11.05 -2.49 -2.95
CA ASP A 51 11.84 -1.66 -3.85
C ASP A 51 11.02 -1.13 -5.05
N ASN A 52 11.16 0.16 -5.34
CA ASN A 52 10.40 0.82 -6.40
C ASN A 52 10.89 0.40 -7.79
N TYR A 53 12.20 0.16 -7.95
CA TYR A 53 12.79 -0.28 -9.22
C TYR A 53 12.31 -1.69 -9.59
N LEU A 54 12.44 -2.67 -8.69
CA LEU A 54 11.96 -4.04 -8.90
C LEU A 54 10.47 -4.09 -9.16
N ARG A 55 9.68 -3.28 -8.44
CA ARG A 55 8.24 -3.19 -8.68
C ARG A 55 7.93 -2.68 -10.09
N PHE A 56 8.66 -1.67 -10.57
CA PHE A 56 8.54 -1.19 -11.95
C PHE A 56 8.96 -2.27 -12.95
N TRP A 57 10.11 -2.91 -12.71
CA TRP A 57 10.66 -3.96 -13.55
C TRP A 57 9.69 -5.12 -13.74
N PHE A 58 9.18 -5.70 -12.65
CA PHE A 58 8.21 -6.82 -12.72
C PHE A 58 6.86 -6.40 -13.30
N ARG A 59 6.48 -5.12 -13.21
CA ARG A 59 5.22 -4.62 -13.78
C ARG A 59 5.31 -4.39 -15.29
N PHE A 60 6.41 -3.81 -15.77
CA PHE A 60 6.49 -3.25 -17.12
C PHE A 60 7.60 -3.85 -17.97
N ILE A 61 8.76 -4.14 -17.40
CA ILE A 61 9.93 -4.55 -18.18
C ILE A 61 9.97 -6.06 -18.37
N TYR A 62 9.87 -6.83 -17.29
CA TYR A 62 9.91 -8.30 -17.34
C TYR A 62 8.83 -8.91 -18.24
N PRO A 63 7.54 -8.48 -18.19
CA PRO A 63 6.51 -9.06 -19.05
C PRO A 63 6.61 -8.65 -20.53
N ASN A 64 7.41 -7.63 -20.86
CA ASN A 64 7.48 -7.04 -22.20
C ASN A 64 8.90 -7.07 -22.79
N GLN A 65 9.73 -8.05 -22.39
CA GLN A 65 11.09 -8.23 -22.93
C GLN A 65 11.11 -8.35 -24.45
N SER A 66 10.09 -8.98 -25.05
CA SER A 66 9.99 -9.12 -26.49
C SER A 66 9.97 -7.78 -27.24
N PHE A 67 9.34 -6.74 -26.69
CA PHE A 67 9.41 -5.40 -27.30
C PHE A 67 10.82 -4.82 -27.28
N ILE A 68 11.61 -5.13 -26.26
CA ILE A 68 13.00 -4.69 -26.16
C ILE A 68 13.86 -5.45 -27.19
N GLU A 69 13.72 -6.77 -27.25
CA GLU A 69 14.44 -7.64 -28.18
C GLU A 69 14.15 -7.28 -29.65
N MET A 70 12.90 -6.95 -29.98
CA MET A 70 12.51 -6.50 -31.31
C MET A 70 12.84 -5.03 -31.61
N GLY A 71 13.49 -4.31 -30.69
CA GLY A 71 13.81 -2.88 -30.83
C GLY A 71 12.59 -1.95 -30.84
N LYS A 72 11.42 -2.42 -30.36
CA LYS A 72 10.15 -1.69 -30.34
C LYS A 72 9.97 -0.88 -29.05
N GLN A 73 10.94 -0.03 -28.74
CA GLN A 73 10.96 0.76 -27.50
C GLN A 73 9.78 1.74 -27.39
N GLU A 74 9.34 2.34 -28.50
CA GLU A 74 8.20 3.27 -28.49
C GLU A 74 6.88 2.59 -28.12
N LEU A 75 6.64 1.36 -28.59
CA LEU A 75 5.47 0.58 -28.19
C LEU A 75 5.49 0.28 -26.68
N LEU A 76 6.66 -0.03 -26.13
CA LEU A 76 6.81 -0.23 -24.69
C LEU A 76 6.55 1.06 -23.91
N ARG A 77 7.07 2.22 -24.37
CA ARG A 77 6.82 3.52 -23.74
C ARG A 77 5.32 3.85 -23.73
N GLU A 78 4.63 3.64 -24.85
CA GLU A 78 3.20 3.87 -24.95
C GLU A 78 2.41 2.97 -23.99
N TYR A 79 2.77 1.67 -23.93
CA TYR A 79 2.16 0.72 -22.99
C TYR A 79 2.36 1.16 -21.54
N ILE A 80 3.57 1.58 -21.16
CA ILE A 80 3.87 2.08 -19.82
C ILE A 80 3.04 3.32 -19.53
N ALA A 81 3.03 4.32 -20.41
CA ALA A 81 2.30 5.58 -20.22
C ALA A 81 0.80 5.34 -19.96
N LYS A 82 0.17 4.47 -20.75
CA LYS A 82 -1.26 4.11 -20.61
C LYS A 82 -1.58 3.45 -19.26
N ASN A 83 -0.61 2.77 -18.64
CA ASN A 83 -0.80 2.01 -17.41
C ASN A 83 -0.17 2.68 -16.18
N TYR A 84 0.54 3.80 -16.37
CA TYR A 84 1.34 4.43 -15.33
C TYR A 84 0.49 5.03 -14.22
N GLU A 85 -0.66 5.61 -14.55
CA GLU A 85 -1.55 6.22 -13.55
C GLU A 85 -1.98 5.18 -12.50
N THR A 86 -2.46 4.02 -12.92
CA THR A 86 -2.86 2.94 -12.00
C THR A 86 -1.68 2.43 -11.19
N TYR A 87 -0.51 2.25 -11.81
CA TYR A 87 0.70 1.77 -11.13
C TYR A 87 1.17 2.75 -10.03
N SER A 88 1.22 4.03 -10.36
CA SER A 88 1.78 5.07 -9.49
C SER A 88 0.87 5.44 -8.32
N GLY A 89 -0.38 4.98 -8.28
CA GLY A 89 -1.25 5.11 -7.10
C GLY A 89 -0.64 4.48 -5.84
N LEU A 90 -0.14 3.25 -5.95
CA LEU A 90 0.51 2.53 -4.85
C LEU A 90 1.81 3.21 -4.39
N ILE A 91 2.54 3.82 -5.33
CA ILE A 91 3.76 4.57 -5.03
C ILE A 91 3.41 5.86 -4.27
N LEU A 92 2.34 6.54 -4.65
CA LEU A 92 1.86 7.75 -3.98
C LEU A 92 1.45 7.46 -2.53
N GLU A 93 0.79 6.32 -2.28
CA GLU A 93 0.49 5.89 -0.91
C GLU A 93 1.75 5.66 -0.07
N LYS A 94 2.75 4.99 -0.65
CA LYS A 94 4.06 4.79 0.01
C LYS A 94 4.72 6.13 0.33
N TYR A 95 4.76 7.04 -0.64
CA TYR A 95 5.31 8.38 -0.48
C TYR A 95 4.68 9.14 0.70
N PHE A 96 3.35 9.20 0.78
CA PHE A 96 2.69 9.92 1.88
C PHE A 96 2.92 9.27 3.24
N ARG A 97 2.99 7.94 3.31
CA ARG A 97 3.35 7.25 4.56
C ARG A 97 4.75 7.62 5.02
N GLU A 98 5.72 7.64 4.10
CA GLU A 98 7.11 8.03 4.41
C GLU A 98 7.21 9.52 4.78
N LYS A 99 6.60 10.40 3.99
CA LYS A 99 6.58 11.86 4.24
C LYS A 99 5.98 12.19 5.60
N ILE A 100 4.84 11.59 5.96
CA ILE A 100 4.18 11.87 7.25
C ILE A 100 4.99 11.28 8.41
N ALA A 101 5.58 10.09 8.23
CA ALA A 101 6.47 9.51 9.24
C ALA A 101 7.68 10.39 9.55
N GLU A 102 8.23 11.05 8.54
CA GLU A 102 9.40 11.92 8.67
C GLU A 102 9.06 13.33 9.17
N SER A 103 7.97 13.92 8.65
CA SER A 103 7.68 15.35 8.83
C SER A 103 6.67 15.68 9.93
N GLU A 104 5.82 14.73 10.33
CA GLU A 104 4.79 14.93 11.34
C GLU A 104 5.14 14.23 12.67
N ARG A 105 4.59 14.74 13.78
CA ARG A 105 4.75 14.12 15.10
C ARG A 105 3.81 12.92 15.21
N VAL A 106 4.29 11.75 14.79
CA VAL A 106 3.54 10.48 14.81
C VAL A 106 4.28 9.42 15.64
N THR A 107 3.52 8.57 16.34
CA THR A 107 4.04 7.41 17.08
C THR A 107 3.89 6.11 16.29
N SER A 108 2.95 6.07 15.35
CA SER A 108 2.72 4.91 14.47
C SER A 108 2.06 5.35 13.19
N ILE A 109 2.38 4.68 12.08
CA ILE A 109 1.79 4.92 10.77
C ILE A 109 1.59 3.62 10.01
N GLY A 110 0.51 3.52 9.26
CA GLY A 110 0.21 2.34 8.47
C GLY A 110 -1.14 2.44 7.76
N SER A 111 -1.51 1.40 7.03
CA SER A 111 -2.80 1.27 6.34
C SER A 111 -3.71 0.29 7.09
N TYR A 112 -5.00 0.30 6.81
CA TYR A 112 -5.94 -0.67 7.37
C TYR A 112 -6.76 -1.35 6.27
N TRP A 113 -7.03 -2.65 6.43
CA TRP A 113 -8.02 -3.37 5.64
C TRP A 113 -8.75 -4.40 6.50
N ASP A 114 -10.05 -4.54 6.29
CA ASP A 114 -10.85 -5.59 6.93
C ASP A 114 -10.72 -6.95 6.22
N ASN A 115 -11.32 -8.00 6.82
CA ASN A 115 -11.28 -9.36 6.27
C ASN A 115 -11.96 -9.50 4.90
N LYS A 116 -12.97 -8.67 4.63
CA LYS A 116 -13.77 -8.73 3.42
C LYS A 116 -13.22 -7.81 2.32
N GLY A 117 -12.17 -7.04 2.63
CA GLY A 117 -11.66 -5.97 1.78
C GLY A 117 -12.65 -4.83 1.55
N LYS A 118 -13.73 -4.74 2.36
CA LYS A 118 -14.80 -3.75 2.15
C LYS A 118 -14.38 -2.38 2.66
N ASN A 119 -13.72 -2.34 3.81
CA ASN A 119 -13.15 -1.14 4.38
C ASN A 119 -11.63 -1.22 4.25
N GLU A 120 -11.08 -0.42 3.34
CA GLU A 120 -9.64 -0.22 3.18
C GLU A 120 -9.34 1.28 3.33
N ILE A 121 -8.38 1.60 4.19
CA ILE A 121 -7.93 2.95 4.51
C ILE A 121 -6.44 3.02 4.18
N ASP A 122 -6.09 3.93 3.26
CA ASP A 122 -4.75 4.01 2.67
C ASP A 122 -3.68 4.42 3.69
N LEU A 123 -4.04 5.31 4.63
CA LEU A 123 -3.15 5.82 5.66
C LEU A 123 -3.89 6.16 6.97
N ILE A 124 -3.31 5.69 8.07
CA ILE A 124 -3.64 6.04 9.45
C ILE A 124 -2.32 6.42 10.12
N ALA A 125 -2.26 7.64 10.62
CA ALA A 125 -1.16 8.15 11.42
C ALA A 125 -1.66 8.44 12.83
N LEU A 126 -1.02 7.83 13.83
CA LEU A 126 -1.38 7.95 15.23
C LEU A 126 -0.31 8.75 15.95
N ASN A 127 -0.74 9.53 16.94
CA ASN A 127 0.13 10.08 17.95
C ASN A 127 -0.44 9.72 19.32
N ASP A 128 0.19 8.72 19.94
CA ASP A 128 -0.21 8.20 21.24
C ASP A 128 0.07 9.14 22.40
N LEU A 129 0.99 10.10 22.24
CA LEU A 129 1.31 11.08 23.28
C LEU A 129 0.22 12.15 23.32
N ASP A 130 -0.09 12.74 22.17
CA ASP A 130 -1.02 13.86 22.05
C ASP A 130 -2.47 13.40 21.83
N LYS A 131 -2.68 12.07 21.74
CA LYS A 131 -3.98 11.43 21.50
C LYS A 131 -4.67 11.98 20.25
N THR A 132 -3.93 12.09 19.15
CA THR A 132 -4.48 12.47 17.83
C THR A 132 -4.34 11.33 16.83
N ALA A 133 -5.25 11.27 15.87
CA ALA A 133 -5.21 10.32 14.77
C ALA A 133 -5.60 11.02 13.47
N THR A 134 -4.77 10.89 12.43
CA THR A 134 -5.08 11.32 11.07
C THR A 134 -5.42 10.10 10.25
N ILE A 135 -6.57 10.11 9.59
CA ILE A 135 -7.03 9.06 8.70
C ILE A 135 -7.15 9.67 7.30
N ALA A 136 -6.49 9.07 6.32
CA ALA A 136 -6.43 9.63 4.99
C ALA A 136 -6.78 8.63 3.88
N GLU A 137 -7.46 9.14 2.87
CA GLU A 137 -7.61 8.50 1.56
C GLU A 137 -6.63 9.17 0.60
N ILE A 138 -5.94 8.36 -0.20
CA ILE A 138 -4.92 8.80 -1.14
C ILE A 138 -5.41 8.50 -2.54
N LYS A 139 -5.46 9.52 -3.40
CA LYS A 139 -5.82 9.37 -4.81
C LYS A 139 -4.96 10.28 -5.66
N ARG A 140 -4.46 9.77 -6.79
CA ARG A 140 -3.69 10.60 -7.73
C ARG A 140 -4.46 11.85 -8.15
N ASN A 141 -5.72 11.66 -8.54
CA ASN A 141 -6.64 12.74 -8.87
C ASN A 141 -7.50 13.08 -7.65
N SER A 142 -7.34 14.29 -7.12
CA SER A 142 -8.07 14.78 -5.95
C SER A 142 -9.60 14.74 -6.11
N LYS A 143 -10.11 14.88 -7.36
CA LYS A 143 -11.56 14.79 -7.65
C LYS A 143 -12.15 13.40 -7.39
N ARG A 144 -11.32 12.36 -7.25
CA ARG A 144 -11.75 10.99 -6.94
C ARG A 144 -11.77 10.68 -5.45
N ILE A 145 -11.41 11.64 -4.60
CA ILE A 145 -11.45 11.49 -3.15
C ILE A 145 -12.90 11.69 -2.68
N ASP A 146 -13.41 10.69 -1.97
CA ASP A 146 -14.73 10.75 -1.34
C ASP A 146 -14.55 10.78 0.19
N MET A 147 -14.71 11.98 0.76
CA MET A 147 -14.57 12.20 2.20
C MET A 147 -15.71 11.57 3.01
N ASN A 148 -16.91 11.42 2.43
CA ASN A 148 -18.02 10.76 3.11
C ASN A 148 -17.75 9.26 3.21
N LEU A 149 -17.26 8.65 2.13
CA LEU A 149 -16.83 7.25 2.14
C LEU A 149 -15.68 7.03 3.13
N LEU A 150 -14.70 7.94 3.19
CA LEU A 150 -13.62 7.86 4.17
C LEU A 150 -14.15 7.93 5.61
N ALA A 151 -15.11 8.81 5.89
CA ALA A 151 -15.74 8.88 7.21
C ALA A 151 -16.47 7.56 7.58
N VAL A 152 -17.16 6.94 6.63
CA VAL A 152 -17.80 5.62 6.83
C VAL A 152 -16.75 4.54 7.12
N LYS A 153 -15.65 4.50 6.35
CA LYS A 153 -14.53 3.57 6.57
C LYS A 153 -13.90 3.78 7.95
N ALA A 154 -13.64 5.02 8.36
CA ALA A 154 -13.13 5.37 9.70
C ALA A 154 -14.09 4.90 10.81
N GLY A 155 -15.40 4.97 10.58
CA GLY A 155 -16.42 4.45 11.49
C GLY A 155 -16.28 2.95 11.78
N SER A 156 -15.78 2.15 10.82
CA SER A 156 -15.56 0.70 10.99
C SER A 156 -14.49 0.36 12.04
N ILE A 157 -13.57 1.30 12.31
CA ILE A 157 -12.48 1.16 13.29
C ILE A 157 -12.63 2.12 14.48
N LYS A 158 -13.83 2.68 14.70
CA LYS A 158 -14.10 3.65 15.78
C LYS A 158 -13.70 3.17 17.17
N LYS A 159 -13.81 1.86 17.45
CA LYS A 159 -13.40 1.28 18.74
C LYS A 159 -11.89 1.43 18.99
N GLU A 160 -11.07 1.18 17.99
CA GLU A 160 -9.61 1.33 18.07
C GLU A 160 -9.21 2.80 18.21
N LEU A 161 -10.01 3.70 17.62
CA LEU A 161 -9.75 5.13 17.62
C LEU A 161 -10.36 5.89 18.80
N GLY A 162 -11.08 5.21 19.71
CA GLY A 162 -11.94 5.86 20.71
C GLY A 162 -11.23 6.85 21.66
N LYS A 163 -9.91 6.69 21.83
CA LYS A 163 -9.09 7.58 22.68
C LYS A 163 -8.46 8.75 21.93
N TYR A 164 -8.62 8.85 20.61
CA TYR A 164 -7.95 9.86 19.79
C TYR A 164 -8.93 10.93 19.29
N LYS A 165 -8.45 12.17 19.17
CA LYS A 165 -9.07 13.19 18.34
C LYS A 165 -8.76 12.89 16.87
N ILE A 166 -9.81 12.57 16.10
CA ILE A 166 -9.68 12.11 14.71
C ILE A 166 -9.74 13.30 13.74
N GLY A 167 -8.79 13.38 12.82
CA GLY A 167 -8.84 14.22 11.62
C GLY A 167 -8.94 13.36 10.37
N LEU A 168 -9.83 13.73 9.44
CA LEU A 168 -9.94 13.10 8.13
C LEU A 168 -9.23 13.96 7.08
N LYS A 169 -8.43 13.35 6.20
CA LYS A 169 -7.69 14.07 5.15
C LYS A 169 -7.83 13.38 3.80
N GLY A 170 -8.00 14.17 2.74
CA GLY A 170 -7.77 13.71 1.36
C GLY A 170 -6.37 14.10 0.94
N LEU A 171 -5.61 13.18 0.34
CA LEU A 171 -4.25 13.42 -0.16
C LEU A 171 -4.14 13.04 -1.63
N SER A 172 -3.44 13.87 -2.40
CA SER A 172 -3.30 13.71 -3.85
C SER A 172 -1.94 14.16 -4.37
N MET A 173 -1.74 14.08 -5.69
CA MET A 173 -0.53 14.60 -6.33
C MET A 173 -0.30 16.09 -6.04
N ASN A 174 -1.36 16.85 -5.75
CA ASN A 174 -1.26 18.28 -5.43
C ASN A 174 -0.73 18.55 -4.02
N ASP A 175 -0.66 17.53 -3.16
CA ASP A 175 -0.25 17.63 -1.75
C ASP A 175 1.18 17.07 -1.50
N MET A 176 1.85 16.65 -2.57
CA MET A 176 3.27 16.26 -2.56
C MET A 176 4.17 17.47 -2.32
#